data_AF-A0A7V0IFF5-F1
#
_entry.id   AF-A0A7V0IFF5-F1
#
_cell.length_a   1.000
_cell.length_b   1.000
_cell.length_c   1.000
_cell.angle_alpha   90.00
_cell.angle_beta   90.00
_cell.angle_gamma   90.00
#
_symmetry.space_group_name_H-M   'P 1'
#
loop_
_entity.id
_entity.type
_entity.pdbx_description
1 polymer ?
#
loop_
_entity_poly.entity_id
_entity_poly.type
_entity_poly.pdbx_seq_one_letter_code
_entity_poly.pdbx_strand_id
1 'polypeptide(L)' 'MNEMWHYSRRAIMMKSSVIRETLKITQKPGIISFGGGLPAPELFPKEELAEAAQKVIREQGEKALQYP' A
#
# COMPACT_ATOMS: atom_id res chain seq x y z
N MET A 1 -24.42 29.00 12.71
CA MET A 1 -23.25 28.17 13.03
C MET A 1 -22.54 27.86 11.72
N ASN A 2 -21.50 28.61 11.40
CA ASN A 2 -20.72 28.40 10.18
C ASN A 2 -19.25 28.53 10.57
N GLU A 3 -18.71 27.51 11.22
CA GLU A 3 -17.27 27.45 11.45
C GLU A 3 -16.60 26.91 10.18
N MET A 4 -15.95 27.83 9.47
CA MET A 4 -15.16 27.51 8.30
C MET A 4 -13.85 26.89 8.80
N TRP A 5 -13.72 25.57 8.67
CA TRP A 5 -12.52 24.85 9.08
C TRP A 5 -11.30 25.39 8.31
N HIS A 6 -10.32 25.92 9.04
CA HIS A 6 -9.08 26.42 8.46
C HIS A 6 -8.02 25.31 8.47
N TYR A 7 -7.65 24.85 7.28
CA TYR A 7 -6.54 23.92 7.12
C TYR A 7 -5.21 24.56 7.52
N SER A 8 -4.32 23.74 8.09
CA SER A 8 -2.95 24.18 8.34
C SER A 8 -2.22 24.48 7.03
N ARG A 9 -1.24 25.39 7.08
CA ARG A 9 -0.41 25.74 5.92
C ARG A 9 0.25 24.50 5.28
N ARG A 10 0.60 23.49 6.08
CA ARG A 10 1.15 22.22 5.59
C ARG A 10 0.12 21.43 4.79
N ALA A 11 -1.12 21.34 5.26
CA ALA A 11 -2.19 20.64 4.56
C ALA A 11 -2.50 21.30 3.20
N ILE A 12 -2.50 22.64 3.15
CA ILE A 12 -2.70 23.39 1.89
C ILE A 12 -1.59 23.08 0.85
N MET A 13 -0.37 22.78 1.30
CA MET A 13 0.76 22.47 0.40
C MET A 13 0.84 20.99 -0.03
N MET A 14 0.01 20.10 0.51
CA MET A 14 0.01 18.70 0.10
C MET A 14 -0.52 18.53 -1.33
N LYS A 15 0.18 17.76 -2.15
CA LYS A 15 -0.24 17.42 -3.52
C LYS A 15 -0.50 15.92 -3.64
N SER A 16 -1.45 15.55 -4.49
CA SER A 16 -1.64 14.15 -4.87
C SER A 16 -0.44 13.65 -5.68
N SER A 17 -0.09 12.38 -5.52
CA SER A 17 0.92 11.72 -6.34
C SER A 17 0.30 11.34 -7.68
N VAL A 18 0.75 11.98 -8.75
CA VAL A 18 0.32 11.67 -10.12
C VAL A 18 0.58 10.19 -10.46
N ILE A 19 1.71 9.64 -10.01
CA ILE A 19 2.06 8.22 -10.18
C ILE A 19 1.02 7.32 -9.52
N ARG A 20 0.57 7.65 -8.30
CA ARG A 20 -0.48 6.87 -7.61
C ARG A 20 -1.81 6.92 -8.35
N GLU A 21 -2.16 8.05 -8.95
CA GLU A 21 -3.37 8.16 -9.77
C GLU A 21 -3.26 7.34 -11.06
N THR A 22 -2.10 7.35 -11.73
CA THR A 22 -1.85 6.49 -12.89
C THR A 22 -1.94 5.00 -12.53
N LEU A 23 -1.36 4.58 -11.40
CA LEU A 23 -1.42 3.19 -10.92
C LEU A 23 -2.85 2.67 -10.65
N LYS A 24 -3.82 3.55 -10.36
CA LYS A 24 -5.23 3.13 -10.22
C LYS A 24 -5.83 2.73 -11.55
N ILE A 25 -5.38 3.36 -12.64
CA ILE A 25 -5.89 3.10 -14.00
C ILE A 25 -5.25 1.81 -14.54
N THR A 26 -3.96 1.59 -14.27
CA THR A 26 -3.23 0.40 -14.76
C THR A 26 -3.75 -0.91 -14.19
N GLN A 27 -4.48 -0.87 -13.06
CA GLN A 27 -5.10 -2.04 -12.45
C GLN A 27 -6.48 -2.39 -13.04
N LYS A 28 -7.02 -1.58 -13.97
CA LYS A 28 -8.31 -1.88 -14.60
C LYS A 28 -8.16 -3.02 -15.63
N PRO A 29 -9.06 -4.02 -15.63
CA PRO A 29 -9.06 -5.07 -16.64
C PRO A 29 -9.08 -4.49 -18.06
N GLY A 30 -8.28 -5.06 -18.97
CA GLY A 30 -8.19 -4.64 -20.37
C GLY A 30 -7.18 -3.51 -20.66
N ILE A 31 -6.50 -2.96 -19.64
CA ILE A 31 -5.41 -2.00 -19.82
C ILE A 31 -4.07 -2.72 -19.93
N ILE A 32 -3.32 -2.45 -20.99
CA ILE A 32 -1.90 -2.84 -21.11
C ILE A 32 -1.06 -1.69 -20.53
N SER A 33 -0.41 -1.94 -19.40
CA SER A 33 0.35 -0.93 -18.68
C SER A 33 1.86 -1.15 -18.80
N PHE A 34 2.54 -0.26 -19.53
CA PHE A 34 4.01 -0.19 -19.56
C PHE A 34 4.61 0.80 -18.55
N GLY A 35 3.77 1.58 -17.86
CA GLY A 35 4.19 2.60 -16.88
C GLY A 35 4.11 2.15 -15.42
N GLY A 36 3.62 0.93 -15.16
CA GLY A 36 3.50 0.39 -13.81
C GLY A 36 4.85 -0.15 -13.35
N GLY A 37 5.50 0.51 -12.40
CA GLY A 37 6.69 -0.03 -11.68
C GLY A 37 6.34 -1.15 -10.70
N LEU A 38 5.34 -1.98 -11.02
CA LEU A 38 4.84 -3.07 -10.20
C LEU A 38 5.59 -4.35 -10.57
N PRO A 39 6.10 -5.11 -9.59
CA PRO A 39 6.62 -6.46 -9.86
C PRO A 39 5.52 -7.35 -10.47
N ALA A 40 5.93 -8.31 -11.30
CA ALA A 40 5.00 -9.28 -11.88
C ALA A 40 4.38 -10.17 -10.76
N PRO A 41 3.04 -10.27 -10.64
CA PRO A 41 2.39 -11.00 -9.55
C PRO A 41 2.74 -12.48 -9.44
N GLU A 42 3.06 -13.11 -10.57
CA GLU A 42 3.49 -14.50 -10.69
C GLU A 42 4.89 -14.76 -10.13
N LEU A 43 5.69 -13.71 -9.95
CA LEU A 43 7.02 -13.81 -9.33
C LEU A 43 6.97 -13.71 -7.80
N PHE A 44 5.80 -13.47 -7.22
CA PHE A 44 5.67 -13.47 -5.76
C PHE A 44 5.71 -14.91 -5.22
N PRO A 45 6.61 -15.22 -4.26
CA PRO A 45 6.72 -16.54 -3.63
C PRO A 45 5.62 -16.71 -2.57
N LYS A 46 4.39 -16.99 -3.02
CA LYS A 46 3.19 -16.90 -2.16
C LYS A 46 3.21 -17.96 -1.07
N GLU A 47 3.62 -19.16 -1.43
CA GLU A 47 3.71 -20.34 -0.57
C GLU A 47 4.75 -20.12 0.53
N GLU A 48 5.95 -19.69 0.16
CA GLU A 48 7.05 -19.43 1.11
C GLU A 48 6.71 -18.27 2.05
N LEU A 49 6.05 -17.22 1.54
CA LEU A 49 5.58 -16.11 2.37
C LEU A 49 4.50 -16.55 3.36
N ALA A 50 3.58 -17.42 2.94
CA ALA A 50 2.54 -17.96 3.81
C ALA A 50 3.15 -18.81 4.94
N GLU A 51 4.08 -19.70 4.61
CA GLU A 51 4.80 -20.51 5.60
C GLU A 51 5.60 -19.65 6.58
N ALA A 52 6.33 -18.66 6.07
CA ALA A 52 7.11 -17.75 6.89
C ALA A 52 6.21 -16.94 7.85
N ALA A 53 5.10 -16.41 7.35
CA ALA A 53 4.13 -15.68 8.17
C ALA A 53 3.53 -16.57 9.26
N GLN A 54 3.12 -17.79 8.92
CA GLN A 54 2.61 -18.77 9.88
C GLN A 54 3.64 -19.09 10.97
N LYS A 55 4.91 -19.28 10.59
CA LYS A 55 6.00 -19.55 11.52
C LYS A 55 6.19 -18.40 12.50
N VAL A 56 6.30 -17.17 12.01
CA VAL A 56 6.49 -15.98 12.85
C VAL A 56 5.34 -15.80 13.83
N ILE A 57 4.09 -15.96 13.39
CA ILE A 57 2.93 -15.82 14.26
C ILE A 57 2.91 -16.88 15.36
N ARG A 58 3.27 -18.14 15.04
CA ARG A 58 3.25 -19.24 16.01
C ARG A 58 4.41 -19.19 17.01
N GLU A 59 5.60 -18.84 16.54
CA GLU A 59 6.82 -18.92 17.35
C GLU A 59 7.16 -17.59 18.05
N GLN A 60 6.78 -16.46 17.46
CA GLN A 60 7.16 -15.12 17.91
C GLN A 60 5.96 -14.17 17.99
N GLY A 61 4.74 -14.70 18.06
CA GLY A 61 3.49 -13.93 17.98
C GLY A 61 3.39 -12.79 18.98
N GLU A 62 3.81 -13.00 20.23
CA GLU A 62 3.79 -11.96 21.27
C GLU A 62 4.61 -10.73 20.86
N LYS A 63 5.80 -10.94 20.29
CA LYS A 63 6.65 -9.85 19.82
C LYS A 63 6.19 -9.31 18.47
N ALA A 64 5.71 -10.16 17.57
CA ALA A 64 5.32 -9.79 16.21
C ALA A 64 4.01 -8.99 16.17
N LEU A 65 3.12 -9.21 17.13
CA LEU A 65 1.79 -8.60 17.18
C LEU A 65 1.67 -7.49 18.24
N GLN A 66 2.60 -7.41 19.20
CA GLN A 66 2.61 -6.33 20.17
C GLN A 66 3.33 -5.10 19.63
N TYR A 67 2.96 -3.92 20.14
CA TYR A 67 3.75 -2.72 19.90
C TYR A 67 5.22 -2.95 20.28
N PRO A 68 6.15 -2.44 19.46
CA PRO A 68 7.58 -2.57 19.72
C PRO A 68 8.00 -1.89 21.03
#